data_AF-A0A0Q9N4S8-F1
#
_entry.id   AF-A0A0Q9N4S8-F1
#
_cell.length_a   1.000
_cell.length_b   1.000
_cell.length_c   1.000
_cell.angle_alpha   90.00
_cell.angle_beta   90.00
_cell.angle_gamma   90.00
#
_symmetry.space_group_name_H-M   'P 1'
#
loop_
_entity.id
_entity.type
_entity.pdbx_description
1 polymer ?
#
loop_
_entity_poly.entity_id
_entity_poly.type
_entity_poly.pdbx_seq_one_letter_code
_entity_poly.pdbx_strand_id
1 'polypeptide(L)'
;MSLVKKIIIISVWVISLGLIATPFLYVAINKMIYDYRVTNYLIEEKGYKTEEIKSVKGVWGIKLPPFYAVVIFKDEPFVEYVYFAHRPNHIMQFSYRITDVSQQKVITKSDLKHFVPME
;
A
#
# COMPACT_ATOMS: atom_id res chain seq x y z
N MET A 1 30.87 -5.69 -37.92
CA MET A 1 29.73 -6.53 -37.48
C MET A 1 28.57 -6.32 -38.43
N SER A 2 27.98 -7.39 -38.97
CA SER A 2 26.86 -7.28 -39.93
C SER A 2 25.63 -6.62 -39.29
N LEU A 3 24.80 -5.98 -40.12
CA LEU A 3 23.57 -5.33 -39.68
C LEU A 3 22.64 -6.29 -38.91
N VAL A 4 22.56 -7.55 -39.37
CA VAL A 4 21.84 -8.64 -38.69
C VAL A 4 22.39 -8.90 -37.28
N LYS A 5 23.71 -9.00 -37.11
CA LYS A 5 24.33 -9.19 -35.79
C LYS A 5 24.06 -8.02 -34.84
N LYS A 6 24.05 -6.78 -35.36
CA LYS A 6 23.68 -5.58 -34.56
C LYS A 6 22.24 -5.64 -34.09
N ILE A 7 21.31 -5.99 -34.98
CA ILE A 7 19.88 -6.12 -34.63
C ILE A 7 19.69 -7.18 -33.56
N ILE A 8 20.30 -8.36 -33.71
CA ILE A 8 20.20 -9.45 -32.73
C ILE A 8 20.67 -8.97 -31.35
N ILE A 9 21.81 -8.29 -31.27
CA ILE A 9 22.35 -7.78 -30.00
C ILE A 9 21.39 -6.76 -29.37
N ILE A 10 20.83 -5.83 -30.15
CA ILE A 10 19.86 -4.85 -29.65
C ILE A 10 18.60 -5.56 -29.13
N SER A 11 18.07 -6.53 -29.86
CA SER A 11 16.90 -7.30 -29.43
C SER A 11 17.15 -8.03 -28.12
N VAL A 12 18.31 -8.68 -27.96
CA VAL A 12 18.70 -9.36 -26.71
C VAL A 12 18.77 -8.37 -25.54
N TRP A 13 19.34 -7.19 -25.75
CA TRP A 13 19.39 -6.14 -24.74
C TRP A 13 18.00 -5.64 -24.35
N VAL A 14 17.14 -5.37 -25.32
CA VAL A 14 15.76 -4.91 -25.06
C VAL A 14 14.97 -5.95 -24.26
N ILE A 15 15.05 -7.23 -24.64
CA ILE A 15 14.39 -8.32 -23.91
C ILE A 15 14.94 -8.42 -22.49
N SER A 16 16.26 -8.37 -22.32
CA SER A 16 16.90 -8.47 -21.01
C SER A 16 16.49 -7.31 -20.09
N LEU A 17 16.45 -6.09 -20.62
CA LEU A 17 15.98 -4.91 -19.89
C LEU A 17 14.49 -5.03 -19.52
N GLY A 18 13.65 -5.54 -20.43
CA GLY A 18 12.23 -5.78 -20.15
C GLY A 18 12.01 -6.79 -19.01
N LEU A 19 12.78 -7.88 -19.00
CA LEU A 19 12.72 -8.88 -17.93
C LEU A 19 13.14 -8.31 -16.58
N ILE A 20 14.20 -7.49 -16.55
CA ILE A 20 14.67 -6.83 -15.33
C ILE A 20 13.65 -5.79 -14.83
N ALA A 21 12.99 -5.05 -15.73
CA ALA A 21 12.03 -4.02 -15.36
C ALA A 21 10.71 -4.59 -14.80
N THR A 22 10.33 -5.80 -15.23
CA THR A 22 9.05 -6.44 -14.87
C THR A 22 8.77 -6.49 -13.36
N PRO A 23 9.67 -6.97 -12.48
CA PRO A 23 9.42 -7.00 -11.03
C PRO A 23 9.22 -5.60 -10.42
N PHE A 24 9.95 -4.58 -10.91
CA PHE A 24 9.80 -3.21 -10.42
C PHE A 24 8.43 -2.63 -10.79
N LEU A 25 8.00 -2.85 -12.03
CA LEU A 25 6.66 -2.46 -12.49
C LEU A 25 5.57 -3.18 -11.71
N TYR A 26 5.72 -4.49 -11.47
CA TYR A 26 4.77 -5.28 -10.69
C TYR A 26 4.60 -4.68 -9.28
N VAL A 27 5.69 -4.36 -8.58
CA VAL A 27 5.62 -3.75 -7.24
C VAL A 27 4.98 -2.36 -7.30
N ALA A 28 5.37 -1.51 -8.25
CA ALA A 28 4.85 -0.16 -8.38
C ALA A 28 3.33 -0.14 -8.63
N ILE A 29 2.86 -0.97 -9.58
CA ILE A 29 1.45 -1.12 -9.93
C ILE A 29 0.65 -1.63 -8.73
N ASN A 30 1.13 -2.66 -8.03
CA ASN A 30 0.41 -3.19 -6.88
C ASN A 30 0.31 -2.16 -5.74
N LYS A 31 1.36 -1.38 -5.45
CA LYS A 31 1.27 -0.30 -4.46
C LYS A 31 0.19 0.71 -4.84
N MET A 32 0.11 1.11 -6.11
CA MET A 32 -0.93 2.02 -6.60
C MET A 32 -2.34 1.42 -6.48
N ILE A 33 -2.51 0.13 -6.79
CA ILE A 33 -3.80 -0.56 -6.68
C ILE A 33 -4.29 -0.59 -5.22
N TYR A 34 -3.41 -0.89 -4.26
CA TYR A 34 -3.82 -0.97 -2.84
C TYR A 34 -4.15 0.40 -2.28
N ASP A 35 -3.38 1.41 -2.65
CA ASP A 35 -3.67 2.81 -2.32
C ASP A 35 -5.06 3.22 -2.82
N TYR A 36 -5.33 2.99 -4.11
CA TYR A 36 -6.62 3.30 -4.72
C TYR A 36 -7.79 2.55 -4.08
N ARG A 37 -7.67 1.23 -3.89
CA ARG A 37 -8.74 0.41 -3.30
C ARG A 37 -9.08 0.84 -1.88
N VAL A 38 -8.08 1.11 -1.05
CA VAL A 38 -8.32 1.52 0.33
C VAL A 38 -8.83 2.95 0.40
N THR A 39 -8.34 3.85 -0.47
CA THR A 39 -8.87 5.21 -0.57
C THR A 39 -10.36 5.19 -0.93
N ASN A 40 -10.74 4.45 -1.98
CA ASN A 40 -12.14 4.31 -2.38
C ASN A 40 -12.99 3.69 -1.26
N TYR A 41 -12.52 2.62 -0.64
CA TYR A 41 -13.21 2.02 0.50
C TYR A 41 -13.49 3.02 1.63
N LEU A 42 -12.49 3.83 1.99
CA LEU A 42 -12.64 4.81 3.07
C LEU A 42 -13.64 5.92 2.69
N ILE A 43 -13.61 6.39 1.45
CA ILE A 43 -14.46 7.50 1.00
C ILE A 43 -15.88 7.02 0.68
N GLU A 44 -16.00 6.00 -0.16
CA GLU A 44 -17.27 5.55 -0.73
C GLU A 44 -18.04 4.65 0.23
N GLU A 45 -17.37 3.73 0.93
CA GLU A 45 -18.03 2.77 1.82
C GLU A 45 -18.07 3.23 3.28
N LYS A 46 -17.00 3.88 3.77
CA LYS A 46 -16.92 4.38 5.15
C LYS A 46 -17.33 5.83 5.32
N GLY A 47 -17.50 6.58 4.24
CA GLY A 47 -17.99 7.97 4.28
C GLY A 47 -16.98 8.98 4.84
N TYR A 48 -15.69 8.62 4.90
CA TYR A 48 -14.65 9.57 5.28
C TYR A 48 -14.50 10.64 4.20
N LYS A 49 -14.29 11.89 4.61
CA LYS A 49 -13.90 12.96 3.70
C LYS A 49 -12.41 12.87 3.40
N THR A 50 -12.04 13.25 2.19
CA THR A 50 -10.63 13.32 1.78
C THR A 50 -9.81 14.21 2.72
N GLU A 51 -10.40 15.28 3.27
CA GLU A 51 -9.71 16.13 4.25
C GLU A 51 -9.47 15.48 5.62
N GLU A 52 -10.11 14.37 5.97
CA GLU A 52 -9.90 13.64 7.23
C GLU A 52 -8.73 12.65 7.11
N ILE A 53 -8.41 12.24 5.88
CA ILE A 53 -7.34 11.30 5.57
C ILE A 53 -6.05 12.09 5.33
N LYS A 54 -5.01 11.82 6.13
CA LYS A 54 -3.68 12.43 5.94
C LYS A 54 -2.94 11.76 4.80
N SER A 55 -2.97 10.43 4.74
CA SER A 55 -2.38 9.67 3.64
C SER A 55 -2.90 8.24 3.59
N VAL A 56 -3.04 7.71 2.39
CA VAL A 56 -3.09 6.28 2.11
C VAL A 56 -1.85 5.92 1.29
N LYS A 57 -1.19 4.80 1.61
CA LYS A 57 -0.01 4.33 0.89
C LYS A 57 -0.05 2.83 0.73
N GLY A 58 -0.01 2.33 -0.49
CA GLY A 58 0.30 0.93 -0.75
C GLY A 58 1.76 0.63 -0.41
N VAL A 59 1.98 -0.44 0.34
CA VAL A 59 3.28 -0.89 0.82
C VAL A 59 3.55 -2.29 0.30
N TRP A 60 4.80 -2.51 -0.13
CA TRP A 60 5.32 -3.84 -0.40
C TRP A 60 6.27 -4.23 0.72
N GLY A 61 5.98 -5.35 1.38
CA GLY A 61 6.75 -5.89 2.50
C GLY A 61 7.23 -7.30 2.24
N ILE A 62 8.21 -7.73 3.03
CA ILE A 62 8.79 -9.08 2.96
C ILE A 62 7.86 -10.12 3.63
N LYS A 63 7.04 -9.68 4.60
CA LYS A 63 6.11 -10.55 5.34
C LYS A 63 4.85 -10.80 4.52
N LEU A 64 4.21 -11.97 4.72
CA LEU A 64 2.93 -12.29 4.10
C LEU A 64 1.75 -11.66 4.88
N PRO A 65 0.74 -11.11 4.18
CA PRO A 65 0.69 -10.87 2.73
C PRO A 65 1.67 -9.77 2.27
N PRO A 66 2.31 -9.89 1.10
CA PRO A 66 3.41 -9.02 0.68
C PRO A 66 2.96 -7.59 0.33
N PHE A 67 1.66 -7.38 0.09
CA PHE A 67 1.08 -6.07 -0.19
C PHE A 67 -0.02 -5.75 0.79
N TYR A 68 0.00 -4.52 1.28
CA TYR A 68 -0.99 -3.96 2.19
C TYR A 68 -1.03 -2.44 1.99
N ALA A 69 -2.04 -1.77 2.55
CA ALA A 69 -2.07 -0.30 2.60
C ALA A 69 -1.86 0.18 4.04
N VAL A 70 -1.20 1.32 4.18
CA VAL A 70 -1.10 2.05 5.45
C VAL A 70 -1.87 3.35 5.32
N VAL A 71 -2.78 3.57 6.26
CA VAL A 71 -3.62 4.76 6.36
C VAL A 71 -3.21 5.54 7.59
N ILE A 72 -3.09 6.85 7.43
CA ILE A 72 -2.91 7.79 8.53
C ILE A 72 -4.04 8.81 8.44
N PHE A 73 -4.76 9.02 9.52
CA PHE A 73 -5.80 10.04 9.62
C PHE A 73 -5.21 11.35 10.16
N LYS A 74 -5.85 12.49 9.87
CA LYS A 74 -5.31 13.81 10.26
C LYS A 74 -5.38 14.07 11.76
N ASP A 75 -6.42 13.57 12.42
CA ASP A 75 -6.64 13.72 13.86
C ASP A 75 -5.88 12.68 14.70
N GLU A 76 -5.38 11.61 14.07
CA GLU A 76 -4.49 10.60 14.67
C GLU A 76 -3.18 10.44 13.87
N PRO A 77 -2.37 11.51 13.72
CA PRO A 77 -1.22 11.51 12.82
C PRO A 77 -0.05 10.60 13.26
N PHE A 78 -0.12 10.07 14.48
CA PHE A 78 0.84 9.16 15.12
C PHE A 78 0.37 7.69 15.09
N VAL A 79 -0.79 7.40 14.48
CA VAL A 79 -1.31 6.04 14.31
C VAL A 79 -1.29 5.67 12.83
N GLU A 80 -0.69 4.54 12.54
CA GLU A 80 -0.76 3.89 11.23
C GLU A 80 -1.74 2.73 11.29
N TYR A 81 -2.79 2.79 10.48
CA TYR A 81 -3.76 1.73 10.31
C TYR A 81 -3.40 0.88 9.10
N VAL A 82 -3.26 -0.43 9.30
CA VAL A 82 -2.88 -1.39 8.27
C VAL A 82 -4.14 -2.01 7.68
N TYR A 83 -4.28 -1.96 6.36
CA TYR A 83 -5.39 -2.54 5.62
C TYR A 83 -4.92 -3.58 4.62
N PHE A 84 -5.70 -4.66 4.48
CA PHE A 84 -5.55 -5.61 3.39
C PHE A 84 -6.65 -5.38 2.35
N ALA A 85 -6.25 -5.35 1.07
CA ALA A 85 -7.13 -5.04 -0.07
C ALA A 85 -6.86 -5.98 -1.25
N HIS A 86 -6.70 -7.27 -0.96
CA HIS A 86 -6.35 -8.29 -1.97
C HIS A 86 -7.42 -8.43 -3.06
N ARG A 87 -8.70 -8.18 -2.75
CA ARG A 87 -9.82 -8.24 -3.70
C ARG A 87 -10.57 -6.90 -3.74
N PRO A 88 -11.16 -6.51 -4.89
CA PRO A 88 -11.80 -5.20 -5.09
C PRO A 88 -12.88 -4.82 -4.07
N ASN A 89 -13.56 -5.80 -3.47
CA ASN A 89 -14.66 -5.58 -2.53
C ASN A 89 -14.43 -6.28 -1.18
N HIS A 90 -13.16 -6.56 -0.86
CA HIS A 90 -12.78 -7.19 0.40
C HIS A 90 -11.61 -6.43 0.99
N ILE A 91 -11.94 -5.28 1.57
CA ILE A 91 -11.01 -4.42 2.29
C ILE A 91 -11.27 -4.64 3.78
N MET A 92 -10.21 -4.98 4.52
CA MET A 92 -10.28 -5.17 5.96
C MET A 92 -9.17 -4.39 6.65
N GLN A 93 -9.49 -3.80 7.80
CA GLN A 93 -8.45 -3.30 8.70
C GLN A 93 -7.84 -4.50 9.43
N PHE A 94 -6.53 -4.67 9.31
CA PHE A 94 -5.80 -5.78 9.90
C PHE A 94 -5.26 -5.44 11.28
N SER A 95 -4.61 -4.29 11.40
CA SER A 95 -3.95 -3.88 12.63
C SER A 95 -3.72 -2.37 12.66
N TYR A 96 -3.17 -1.89 13.77
CA TYR A 96 -2.65 -0.55 13.90
C TYR A 96 -1.25 -0.57 14.51
N ARG A 97 -0.50 0.51 14.30
CA ARG A 97 0.80 0.75 14.91
C ARG A 97 0.88 2.20 15.35
N ILE A 98 1.25 2.41 16.61
CA ILE A 98 1.57 3.74 17.12
C ILE A 98 3.04 4.01 16.78
N THR A 99 3.28 5.05 15.98
CA THR A 99 4.62 5.40 15.50
C THR A 99 5.40 6.26 16.48
N ASP A 100 4.70 6.99 17.36
CA ASP A 100 5.31 7.78 18.42
C ASP A 100 5.47 6.94 19.71
N VAL A 101 6.72 6.68 20.09
CA VAL A 101 7.08 5.87 21.28
C VAL A 101 6.58 6.53 22.58
N SER A 102 6.48 7.85 22.63
CA SER A 102 5.95 8.56 23.80
C SER A 102 4.46 8.28 24.01
N GLN A 103 3.73 8.08 22.91
CA GLN A 103 2.28 7.83 22.90
C GLN A 103 1.93 6.36 23.17
N GLN A 104 2.86 5.41 22.95
CA GLN A 104 2.62 3.98 23.15
C GLN A 104 2.26 3.59 24.59
N LYS A 105 2.71 4.35 25.59
CA LYS A 105 2.40 4.09 27.00
C LYS A 105 1.10 4.75 27.47
N VAL A 106 0.57 5.69 26.68
CA VAL A 106 -0.55 6.55 27.05
C VAL A 106 -1.81 6.16 26.31
N ILE A 107 -1.68 5.76 25.04
CA ILE A 107 -2.81 5.47 24.15
C ILE A 107 -3.19 4.00 24.28
N THR A 108 -4.42 3.78 24.72
CA THR A 108 -5.04 2.46 24.79
C THR A 108 -5.89 2.21 23.54
N LYS A 109 -6.28 0.96 23.32
CA LYS A 109 -7.09 0.57 22.15
C LYS A 109 -8.43 1.31 22.07
N SER A 110 -9.01 1.69 23.21
CA SER A 110 -10.27 2.46 23.28
C SER A 110 -10.12 3.92 22.82
N ASP A 111 -8.90 4.44 22.77
CA ASP A 111 -8.63 5.82 22.38
C ASP A 111 -8.52 5.97 20.85
N LEU A 112 -8.47 4.85 20.12
CA LEU A 112 -8.30 4.79 18.66
C LEU A 112 -9.65 4.92 17.96
N LYS A 113 -9.93 6.11 17.44
CA LYS A 113 -11.23 6.45 16.83
C LYS A 113 -11.50 5.67 15.54
N HIS A 114 -10.45 5.33 14.80
CA HIS A 114 -10.55 4.66 13.51
C HIS A 114 -10.23 3.17 13.58
N PHE A 115 -9.99 2.62 14.78
CA PHE A 115 -9.78 1.20 14.94
C PHE A 115 -11.10 0.44 14.87
N VAL A 116 -11.21 -0.48 13.91
CA VAL A 116 -12.35 -1.39 13.78
C VAL A 116 -11.87 -2.79 14.18
N PRO A 117 -12.29 -3.33 15.35
CA PRO A 117 -11.96 -4.69 15.73
C PRO A 117 -12.46 -5.66 14.66
N MET A 118 -11.66 -6.69 14.35
CA MET A 118 -12.20 -7.87 13.67
C MET A 118 -13.19 -8.54 14.63
N GLU A 119 -14.41 -8.77 14.17
CA GLU A 119 -15.36 -9.68 14.80
C GLU A 119 -14.91 -11.14 14.63
#